data_AF-K2H6A4-F1
#
_entry.id   AF-K2H6A4-F1
#
_cell.length_a   1.000
_cell.length_b   1.000
_cell.length_c   1.000
_cell.angle_alpha   90.00
_cell.angle_beta   90.00
_cell.angle_gamma   90.00
#
_symmetry.space_group_name_H-M   'P 1'
#
loop_
_entity.id
_entity.type
_entity.pdbx_description
1 polymer ?
#
loop_
_entity_poly.entity_id
_entity_poly.type
_entity_poly.pdbx_seq_one_letter_code
_entity_poly.pdbx_strand_id
1 'polypeptide(L)'
;MLDEIDYYEKKITYLSEKYWDTSKFKCPPQIAIIKIMQEKDTRLLDRLVDIRKDYITGNDESNPLLLSTYFNELDSSVRAALILIGTEIEERFRKRLFFRNFEDYHRQQPIFLRHPELFEHTRKRPNGSKDLELIHLEKLDYKPAPMEKYTIAKYQNSYLQLNTNLSGMIPYLLISKYGANKIYVRLNPYDVFDKHPGFPIEEDLLKPPNPYWIETIKIYPNQNEGCEFIIPPISNEDIGNEKDQRKYWEYHIKGIRSLQVTANRKSGGLNDSGHLSMSLEELTFTNNNEDMLIGRMIHLDSIDPIGTHFNEVNLNHLDLAINVYVGEDIKQRLDNSLSNGKKVTNASFRTHLIRADNIEFSDLLDIAQHFFLSEILVQEWIEYQFKFIE
;
A
#
# COMPACT_ATOMS: atom_id res chain seq x y z
N MET A 1 20.83 -33.00 -4.30
CA MET A 1 19.41 -32.64 -4.18
C MET A 1 19.13 -31.63 -3.08
N LEU A 2 19.12 -31.94 -1.77
CA LEU A 2 18.92 -30.91 -0.71
C LEU A 2 20.00 -29.81 -0.75
N ASP A 3 21.26 -30.18 -0.96
CA ASP A 3 22.38 -29.24 -1.07
C ASP A 3 22.33 -28.36 -2.34
N GLU A 4 21.67 -28.82 -3.41
CA GLU A 4 21.57 -28.09 -4.68
C GLU A 4 20.45 -27.06 -4.63
N ILE A 5 19.33 -27.39 -4.00
CA ILE A 5 18.24 -26.44 -3.73
C ILE A 5 18.73 -25.37 -2.76
N ASP A 6 19.40 -25.74 -1.67
CA ASP A 6 19.98 -24.77 -0.73
C ASP A 6 21.02 -23.86 -1.40
N TYR A 7 21.87 -24.43 -2.27
CA TYR A 7 22.79 -23.64 -3.09
C TYR A 7 22.03 -22.66 -3.99
N TYR A 8 21.00 -23.12 -4.70
CA TYR A 8 20.19 -22.32 -5.58
C TYR A 8 19.55 -21.14 -4.83
N GLU A 9 18.85 -21.42 -3.73
CA GLU A 9 18.19 -20.41 -2.87
C GLU A 9 19.17 -19.34 -2.37
N LYS A 10 20.33 -19.75 -1.86
CA LYS A 10 21.37 -18.82 -1.40
C LYS A 10 21.90 -17.95 -2.54
N LYS A 11 22.03 -18.50 -3.74
CA LYS A 11 22.53 -17.75 -4.89
C LYS A 11 21.49 -16.82 -5.47
N ILE A 12 20.23 -17.21 -5.58
CA ILE A 12 19.18 -16.29 -5.99
C ILE A 12 19.07 -15.12 -5.01
N THR A 13 19.17 -15.40 -3.70
CA THR A 13 19.24 -14.37 -2.66
C THR A 13 20.42 -13.42 -2.90
N TYR A 14 21.64 -13.94 -3.00
CA TYR A 14 22.84 -13.14 -3.30
C TYR A 14 22.71 -12.30 -4.58
N LEU A 15 22.15 -12.87 -5.65
CA LEU A 15 21.95 -12.15 -6.92
C LEU A 15 20.96 -10.99 -6.76
N SER A 16 19.87 -11.20 -6.01
CA SER A 16 18.91 -10.13 -5.70
C SER A 16 19.53 -9.01 -4.85
N GLU A 17 20.53 -9.32 -4.02
CA GLU A 17 21.29 -8.32 -3.25
C GLU A 17 22.36 -7.60 -4.06
N LYS A 18 23.09 -8.32 -4.93
CA LYS A 18 24.22 -7.77 -5.70
C LYS A 18 23.78 -6.85 -6.84
N TYR A 19 22.79 -7.28 -7.62
CA TYR A 19 22.52 -6.67 -8.93
C TYR A 19 21.48 -5.56 -8.93
N TRP A 20 20.90 -5.23 -7.77
CA TRP A 20 19.88 -4.20 -7.69
C TRP A 20 20.33 -2.94 -6.95
N ASP A 21 20.60 -1.90 -7.73
CA ASP A 21 20.84 -0.52 -7.30
C ASP A 21 19.50 0.25 -7.35
N THR A 22 19.04 0.75 -6.20
CA THR A 22 17.76 1.48 -6.07
C THR A 22 17.73 2.77 -6.91
N SER A 23 18.88 3.29 -7.34
CA SER A 23 18.96 4.55 -8.08
C SER A 23 18.67 4.42 -9.58
N LYS A 24 18.60 3.20 -10.14
CA LYS A 24 18.55 2.97 -11.59
C LYS A 24 17.61 1.83 -12.00
N PHE A 25 16.34 2.20 -12.20
CA PHE A 25 15.28 1.50 -12.96
C PHE A 25 14.42 0.46 -12.24
N LYS A 26 13.11 0.56 -12.49
CA LYS A 26 12.13 -0.54 -12.53
C LYS A 26 12.51 -1.44 -13.72
N CYS A 27 13.45 -2.37 -13.54
CA CYS A 27 13.89 -3.28 -14.60
C CYS A 27 12.99 -4.52 -14.66
N PRO A 28 12.49 -4.90 -15.86
CA PRO A 28 11.94 -6.23 -16.06
C PRO A 28 12.95 -7.32 -15.66
N PRO A 29 12.50 -8.50 -15.20
CA PRO A 29 13.37 -9.57 -14.68
C PRO A 29 14.46 -10.01 -15.68
N GLN A 30 14.22 -9.80 -16.97
CA GLN A 30 15.14 -10.07 -18.06
C GLN A 30 16.43 -9.21 -18.02
N ILE A 31 16.38 -7.98 -17.49
CA ILE A 31 17.57 -7.11 -17.42
C ILE A 31 18.55 -7.56 -16.33
N ALA A 32 18.05 -8.12 -15.23
CA ALA A 32 18.91 -8.72 -14.20
C ALA A 32 19.73 -9.88 -14.80
N ILE A 33 19.08 -10.75 -15.58
CA ILE A 33 19.74 -11.84 -16.31
C ILE A 33 20.76 -11.29 -17.33
N ILE A 34 20.38 -10.28 -18.13
CA ILE A 34 21.30 -9.67 -19.10
C ILE A 34 22.55 -9.09 -18.42
N LYS A 35 22.41 -8.45 -17.25
CA LYS A 35 23.56 -7.94 -16.48
C LYS A 35 24.46 -9.06 -15.97
N ILE A 36 23.88 -10.14 -15.45
CA ILE A 36 24.64 -11.33 -15.02
C ILE A 36 25.44 -11.91 -16.19
N MET A 37 24.82 -12.00 -17.38
CA MET A 37 25.47 -12.46 -18.60
C MET A 37 26.59 -11.51 -19.07
N GLN A 38 26.41 -10.20 -18.93
CA GLN A 38 27.40 -9.18 -19.31
C GLN A 38 28.63 -9.15 -18.37
N GLU A 39 28.46 -9.48 -17.09
CA GLU A 39 29.56 -9.54 -16.10
C GLU A 39 30.42 -10.81 -16.19
N LYS A 40 30.20 -11.69 -17.18
CA LYS A 40 30.93 -12.94 -17.42
C LYS A 40 30.86 -13.96 -16.27
N ASP A 41 29.89 -13.87 -15.36
CA ASP A 41 29.61 -14.92 -14.36
C ASP A 41 28.75 -16.04 -14.97
N THR A 42 29.09 -16.47 -16.19
CA THR A 42 28.29 -17.42 -16.96
C THR A 42 28.25 -18.78 -16.27
N ARG A 43 29.32 -19.19 -15.58
CA ARG A 43 29.38 -20.45 -14.82
C ARG A 43 28.37 -20.51 -13.67
N LEU A 44 28.12 -19.39 -12.99
CA LEU A 44 27.09 -19.34 -11.96
C LEU A 44 25.71 -19.49 -12.60
N LEU A 45 25.45 -18.75 -13.68
CA LEU A 45 24.17 -18.78 -14.37
C LEU A 45 23.89 -20.15 -14.99
N ASP A 46 24.86 -20.77 -15.64
CA ASP A 46 24.76 -22.12 -16.22
C ASP A 46 24.36 -23.14 -15.14
N ARG A 47 25.02 -23.09 -13.97
CA ARG A 47 24.68 -23.97 -12.85
C ARG A 47 23.28 -23.72 -12.30
N LEU A 48 22.84 -22.46 -12.22
CA LEU A 48 21.48 -22.14 -11.77
C LEU A 48 20.43 -22.61 -12.78
N VAL A 49 20.71 -22.47 -14.08
CA VAL A 49 19.86 -22.98 -15.16
C VAL A 49 19.75 -24.50 -15.08
N ASP A 50 20.87 -25.21 -14.94
CA ASP A 50 20.87 -26.67 -14.84
C ASP A 50 20.02 -27.14 -13.65
N ILE A 51 20.21 -26.53 -12.48
CA ILE A 51 19.38 -26.83 -11.31
C ILE A 51 17.91 -26.51 -11.59
N ARG A 52 17.58 -25.32 -12.12
CA ARG A 52 16.19 -24.90 -12.28
C ARG A 52 15.42 -25.75 -13.30
N LYS A 53 16.11 -26.20 -14.36
CA LYS A 53 15.53 -27.09 -15.39
C LYS A 53 14.96 -28.38 -14.81
N ASP A 54 15.59 -28.94 -13.79
CA ASP A 54 15.14 -30.17 -13.14
C ASP A 54 13.82 -29.99 -12.35
N TYR A 55 13.39 -28.74 -12.14
CA TYR A 55 12.20 -28.38 -11.35
C TYR A 55 11.15 -27.59 -12.15
N ILE A 56 11.28 -27.51 -13.49
CA ILE A 56 10.25 -26.86 -14.32
C ILE A 56 9.00 -27.74 -14.31
N THR A 57 7.88 -27.15 -13.92
CA THR A 57 6.57 -27.80 -13.90
C THR A 57 5.71 -27.37 -15.09
N GLY A 58 4.65 -28.12 -15.41
CA GLY A 58 3.70 -27.72 -16.46
C GLY A 58 3.00 -26.38 -16.19
N ASN A 59 2.90 -25.97 -14.92
CA ASN A 59 2.41 -24.63 -14.56
C ASN A 59 3.43 -23.55 -14.93
N ASP A 60 4.73 -23.80 -14.77
CA ASP A 60 5.77 -22.87 -15.17
C ASP A 60 5.75 -22.64 -16.69
N GLU A 61 5.55 -23.69 -17.48
CA GLU A 61 5.50 -23.64 -18.96
C GLU A 61 4.33 -22.83 -19.52
N SER A 62 3.27 -22.63 -18.72
CA SER A 62 2.11 -21.80 -19.08
C SER A 62 2.23 -20.33 -18.64
N ASN A 63 3.36 -19.94 -18.06
CA ASN A 63 3.59 -18.57 -17.62
C ASN A 63 3.63 -17.61 -18.83
N PRO A 64 2.78 -16.56 -18.87
CA PRO A 64 2.73 -15.61 -19.99
C PRO A 64 4.06 -14.91 -20.28
N LEU A 65 4.96 -14.81 -19.30
CA LEU A 65 6.30 -14.24 -19.48
C LEU A 65 7.21 -15.13 -20.34
N LEU A 66 6.94 -16.44 -20.42
CA LEU A 66 7.61 -17.37 -21.36
C LEU A 66 7.22 -17.13 -22.82
N LEU A 67 6.12 -16.42 -23.07
CA LEU A 67 5.69 -15.99 -24.40
C LEU A 67 6.43 -14.71 -24.87
N SER A 68 7.30 -14.14 -24.03
CA SER A 68 8.08 -12.95 -24.38
C SER A 68 9.21 -13.27 -25.37
N THR A 69 9.56 -12.31 -26.24
CA THR A 69 10.55 -12.45 -27.32
C THR A 69 12.02 -12.48 -26.87
N TYR A 70 12.28 -12.62 -25.57
CA TYR A 70 13.63 -12.59 -25.01
C TYR A 70 14.27 -13.97 -25.05
N PHE A 71 15.56 -14.03 -25.41
CA PHE A 71 16.35 -15.27 -25.50
C PHE A 71 15.81 -16.31 -26.49
N ASN A 72 15.17 -15.86 -27.58
CA ASN A 72 14.63 -16.75 -28.63
C ASN A 72 15.68 -17.69 -29.25
N GLU A 73 16.95 -17.30 -29.21
CA GLU A 73 18.08 -18.08 -29.72
C GLU A 73 18.48 -19.27 -28.82
N LEU A 74 17.92 -19.36 -27.60
CA LEU A 74 18.21 -20.43 -26.65
C LEU A 74 17.16 -21.55 -26.72
N ASP A 75 17.59 -22.76 -26.33
CA ASP A 75 16.70 -23.90 -26.15
C ASP A 75 15.53 -23.55 -25.21
N SER A 76 14.34 -24.11 -25.47
CA SER A 76 13.11 -23.77 -24.74
C SER A 76 13.25 -23.99 -23.24
N SER A 77 13.92 -25.06 -22.81
CA SER A 77 14.12 -25.38 -21.40
C SER A 77 15.08 -24.39 -20.72
N VAL A 78 16.12 -23.96 -21.42
CA VAL A 78 17.11 -22.97 -20.95
C VAL A 78 16.46 -21.59 -20.85
N ARG A 79 15.71 -21.19 -21.89
CA ARG A 79 14.96 -19.92 -21.90
C ARG A 79 13.97 -19.87 -20.73
N ALA A 80 13.23 -20.96 -20.51
CA ALA A 80 12.28 -21.03 -19.41
C ALA A 80 12.95 -20.89 -18.04
N ALA A 81 14.02 -21.64 -17.81
CA ALA A 81 14.80 -21.53 -16.58
C ALA A 81 15.32 -20.10 -16.34
N LEU A 82 15.85 -19.43 -17.36
CA LEU A 82 16.35 -18.05 -17.24
C LEU A 82 15.26 -17.04 -16.89
N ILE A 83 14.07 -17.17 -17.49
CA ILE A 83 12.93 -16.29 -17.19
C ILE A 83 12.46 -16.52 -15.76
N LEU A 84 12.35 -17.77 -15.31
CA LEU A 84 11.96 -18.10 -13.94
C LEU A 84 12.98 -17.59 -12.92
N ILE A 85 14.28 -17.82 -13.17
CA ILE A 85 15.37 -17.28 -12.33
C ILE A 85 15.26 -15.75 -12.25
N GLY A 86 15.03 -15.07 -13.37
CA GLY A 86 14.86 -13.61 -13.39
C GLY A 86 13.69 -13.15 -12.54
N THR A 87 12.53 -13.80 -12.70
CA THR A 87 11.31 -13.51 -11.92
C THR A 87 11.54 -13.76 -10.44
N GLU A 88 12.18 -14.87 -10.07
CA GLU A 88 12.49 -15.23 -8.69
C GLU A 88 13.49 -14.26 -8.02
N ILE A 89 14.47 -13.74 -8.77
CA ILE A 89 15.36 -12.65 -8.33
C ILE A 89 14.54 -11.38 -8.09
N GLU A 90 13.67 -11.03 -9.04
CA GLU A 90 12.84 -9.84 -8.95
C GLU A 90 11.86 -9.90 -7.77
N GLU A 91 11.19 -11.03 -7.54
CA GLU A 91 10.26 -11.24 -6.43
C GLU A 91 10.94 -11.04 -5.07
N ARG A 92 12.11 -11.67 -4.86
CA ARG A 92 12.90 -11.49 -3.64
C ARG A 92 13.33 -10.04 -3.46
N PHE A 93 13.74 -9.39 -4.54
CA PHE A 93 14.10 -7.98 -4.51
C PHE A 93 12.90 -7.08 -4.17
N ARG A 94 11.76 -7.24 -4.84
CA ARG A 94 10.52 -6.47 -4.60
C ARG A 94 10.07 -6.62 -3.16
N LYS A 95 10.11 -7.84 -2.62
CA LYS A 95 9.80 -8.11 -1.20
C LYS A 95 10.74 -7.35 -0.26
N ARG A 96 12.05 -7.33 -0.55
CA ARG A 96 13.01 -6.56 0.24
C ARG A 96 12.76 -5.05 0.13
N LEU A 97 12.57 -4.51 -1.07
CA LEU A 97 12.29 -3.09 -1.29
C LEU A 97 11.01 -2.66 -0.56
N PHE A 98 9.99 -3.53 -0.60
CA PHE A 98 8.76 -3.34 0.15
C PHE A 98 9.07 -3.12 1.63
N PHE A 99 9.84 -4.01 2.28
CA PHE A 99 10.23 -3.81 3.68
C PHE A 99 11.02 -2.53 3.93
N ARG A 100 11.94 -2.16 3.02
CA ARG A 100 12.72 -0.91 3.14
C ARG A 100 11.85 0.35 3.12
N ASN A 101 10.70 0.31 2.44
CA ASN A 101 9.75 1.41 2.42
C ASN A 101 9.09 1.67 3.79
N PHE A 102 9.23 0.76 4.75
CA PHE A 102 8.70 0.88 6.12
C PHE A 102 9.76 1.20 7.17
N GLU A 103 11.03 1.36 6.78
CA GLU A 103 12.10 1.75 7.72
C GLU A 103 11.92 3.18 8.23
N ASP A 104 12.14 3.41 9.52
CA ASP A 104 12.27 4.75 10.06
C ASP A 104 13.37 5.54 9.34
N TYR A 105 13.19 6.85 9.25
CA TYR A 105 14.18 7.72 8.68
C TYR A 105 15.47 7.70 9.49
N HIS A 106 16.59 7.54 8.79
CA HIS A 106 17.91 7.69 9.37
C HIS A 106 18.87 8.32 8.36
N ARG A 107 19.88 9.04 8.89
CA ARG A 107 20.78 9.89 8.09
C ARG A 107 21.60 9.17 7.00
N GLN A 108 21.67 7.84 7.04
CA GLN A 108 22.40 7.04 6.05
C GLN A 108 21.54 6.65 4.84
N GLN A 109 20.24 6.95 4.84
CA GLN A 109 19.39 6.69 3.69
C GLN A 109 19.72 7.66 2.54
N PRO A 110 19.58 7.24 1.27
CA PRO A 110 19.95 8.03 0.11
C PRO A 110 19.41 9.47 0.09
N ILE A 111 18.14 9.69 0.43
CA ILE A 111 17.58 11.05 0.43
C ILE A 111 18.30 11.98 1.41
N PHE A 112 18.74 11.48 2.57
CA PHE A 112 19.40 12.28 3.61
C PHE A 112 20.92 12.35 3.45
N LEU A 113 21.52 11.41 2.72
CA LEU A 113 22.90 11.57 2.26
C LEU A 113 22.99 12.67 1.20
N ARG A 114 21.98 12.76 0.32
CA ARG A 114 21.91 13.79 -0.72
C ARG A 114 21.51 15.15 -0.17
N HIS A 115 20.52 15.18 0.72
CA HIS A 115 19.93 16.39 1.34
C HIS A 115 19.88 16.24 2.87
N PRO A 116 21.00 16.38 3.59
CA PRO A 116 21.04 16.18 5.05
C PRO A 116 20.09 17.08 5.84
N GLU A 117 19.84 18.28 5.36
CA GLU A 117 18.92 19.27 5.93
C GLU A 117 17.46 18.81 5.91
N LEU A 118 17.09 17.93 4.96
CA LEU A 118 15.73 17.39 4.88
C LEU A 118 15.38 16.58 6.13
N PHE A 119 16.36 15.97 6.79
CA PHE A 119 16.19 15.26 8.06
C PHE A 119 15.81 16.20 9.22
N GLU A 120 16.05 17.51 9.11
CA GLU A 120 15.60 18.49 10.09
C GLU A 120 14.15 18.93 9.88
N HIS A 121 13.58 18.62 8.71
CA HIS A 121 12.18 18.87 8.36
C HIS A 121 11.24 17.70 8.68
N THR A 122 11.77 16.64 9.29
CA THR A 122 10.94 15.57 9.88
C THR A 122 10.01 16.17 10.92
N ARG A 123 8.76 15.69 10.94
CA ARG A 123 7.74 16.12 11.90
C ARG A 123 8.27 16.00 13.33
N LYS A 124 7.81 16.87 14.22
CA LYS A 124 8.05 16.74 15.67
C LYS A 124 6.76 16.32 16.35
N ARG A 125 6.87 15.33 17.23
CA ARG A 125 5.77 14.91 18.11
C ARG A 125 5.53 16.01 19.17
N PRO A 126 4.36 16.01 19.83
CA PRO A 126 4.05 17.02 20.87
C PRO A 126 5.07 17.10 22.01
N ASN A 127 5.75 15.98 22.32
CA ASN A 127 6.82 15.92 23.32
C ASN A 127 8.19 16.44 22.82
N GLY A 128 8.26 16.99 21.60
CA GLY A 128 9.47 17.54 20.98
C GLY A 128 10.38 16.50 20.31
N SER A 129 10.12 15.20 20.46
CA SER A 129 10.88 14.15 19.75
C SER A 129 10.57 14.17 18.25
N LYS A 130 11.55 13.76 17.43
CA LYS A 130 11.34 13.63 15.98
C LYS A 130 10.44 12.43 15.70
N ASP A 131 9.46 12.65 14.85
CA ASP A 131 8.73 11.62 14.14
C ASP A 131 9.56 11.25 12.91
N LEU A 132 10.14 10.06 12.93
CA LEU A 132 11.08 9.59 11.91
C LEU A 132 10.36 9.02 10.67
N GLU A 133 9.08 9.34 10.45
CA GLU A 133 8.33 8.77 9.33
C GLU A 133 7.83 9.83 8.35
N LEU A 134 7.59 11.05 8.82
CA LEU A 134 6.89 12.08 8.08
C LEU A 134 7.71 13.38 7.96
N ILE A 135 7.63 14.03 6.80
CA ILE A 135 8.24 15.32 6.51
C ILE A 135 7.13 16.34 6.24
N HIS A 136 7.29 17.57 6.74
CA HIS A 136 6.37 18.67 6.43
C HIS A 136 6.30 18.92 4.91
N LEU A 137 5.11 18.80 4.33
CA LEU A 137 4.91 18.91 2.88
C LEU A 137 5.28 20.29 2.35
N GLU A 138 5.05 21.35 3.13
CA GLU A 138 5.45 22.74 2.80
C GLU A 138 6.95 22.93 2.56
N LYS A 139 7.81 21.99 3.00
CA LYS A 139 9.25 22.04 2.77
C LYS A 139 9.64 21.49 1.40
N LEU A 140 8.68 20.92 0.68
CA LEU A 140 8.85 20.35 -0.65
C LEU A 140 8.16 21.27 -1.68
N ASP A 141 8.75 21.41 -2.86
CA ASP A 141 8.06 21.96 -4.04
C ASP A 141 7.22 20.82 -4.65
N TYR A 142 6.10 20.53 -3.99
CA TYR A 142 5.11 19.56 -4.44
C TYR A 142 3.95 20.29 -5.13
N LYS A 143 3.77 20.04 -6.43
CA LYS A 143 2.70 20.64 -7.23
C LYS A 143 1.63 19.59 -7.49
N PRO A 144 0.59 19.50 -6.65
CA PRO A 144 -0.37 18.42 -6.76
C PRO A 144 -1.07 18.46 -8.12
N ALA A 145 -1.36 17.28 -8.66
CA ALA A 145 -2.18 17.09 -9.84
C ALA A 145 -3.32 16.11 -9.50
N PRO A 146 -4.50 16.22 -10.12
CA PRO A 146 -5.62 15.30 -9.91
C PRO A 146 -5.36 13.96 -10.61
N MET A 147 -4.30 13.27 -10.19
CA MET A 147 -3.87 11.99 -10.72
C MET A 147 -3.35 11.11 -9.58
N GLU A 148 -3.90 9.91 -9.43
CA GLU A 148 -3.55 8.99 -8.33
C GLU A 148 -2.07 8.63 -8.28
N LYS A 149 -1.39 8.59 -9.43
CA LYS A 149 0.02 8.24 -9.51
C LYS A 149 0.96 9.43 -9.42
N TYR A 150 0.42 10.66 -9.35
CA TYR A 150 1.25 11.85 -9.21
C TYR A 150 1.77 11.95 -7.78
N THR A 151 3.01 11.50 -7.60
CA THR A 151 3.62 11.29 -6.28
C THR A 151 5.05 11.83 -6.23
N ILE A 152 5.42 12.72 -7.17
CA ILE A 152 6.76 13.31 -7.25
C ILE A 152 6.75 14.70 -6.63
N ALA A 153 7.65 14.92 -5.68
CA ALA A 153 7.96 16.23 -5.12
C ALA A 153 9.35 16.67 -5.55
N LYS A 154 9.58 17.99 -5.63
CA LYS A 154 10.92 18.53 -5.87
C LYS A 154 11.51 19.06 -4.57
N TYR A 155 12.79 18.82 -4.35
CA TYR A 155 13.58 19.43 -3.29
C TYR A 155 14.93 19.85 -3.83
N GLN A 156 15.19 21.16 -3.82
CA GLN A 156 16.36 21.77 -4.45
C GLN A 156 16.57 21.26 -5.90
N ASN A 157 17.64 20.49 -6.12
CA ASN A 157 18.10 20.03 -7.43
C ASN A 157 17.67 18.58 -7.71
N SER A 158 16.81 18.00 -6.87
CA SER A 158 16.41 16.60 -6.95
C SER A 158 14.90 16.43 -6.96
N TYR A 159 14.48 15.30 -7.50
CA TYR A 159 13.12 14.80 -7.45
C TYR A 159 13.05 13.67 -6.42
N LEU A 160 12.07 13.75 -5.54
CA LEU A 160 11.81 12.82 -4.46
C LEU A 160 10.43 12.19 -4.68
N GLN A 161 10.29 10.94 -4.27
CA GLN A 161 9.08 10.14 -4.44
C GLN A 161 8.32 10.10 -3.11
N LEU A 162 7.05 10.50 -3.09
CA LEU A 162 6.14 10.16 -1.98
C LEU A 162 5.99 8.64 -1.91
N ASN A 163 5.68 8.08 -0.74
CA ASN A 163 5.52 6.65 -0.57
C ASN A 163 4.52 6.07 -1.60
N THR A 164 4.88 4.95 -2.23
CA THR A 164 4.09 4.37 -3.33
C THR A 164 2.72 3.85 -2.92
N ASN A 165 2.47 3.67 -1.62
CA ASN A 165 1.16 3.29 -1.10
C ASN A 165 0.23 4.49 -0.84
N LEU A 166 0.69 5.73 -1.09
CA LEU A 166 -0.11 6.94 -0.96
C LEU A 166 -0.59 7.40 -2.34
N SER A 167 -1.91 7.43 -2.55
CA SER A 167 -2.50 8.02 -3.75
C SER A 167 -2.22 9.53 -3.81
N GLY A 168 -1.75 10.00 -4.96
CA GLY A 168 -1.52 11.42 -5.27
C GLY A 168 -2.77 12.29 -5.18
N MET A 169 -3.97 11.68 -5.30
CA MET A 169 -5.25 12.36 -5.12
C MET A 169 -5.43 12.88 -3.70
N ILE A 170 -4.92 12.16 -2.69
CA ILE A 170 -5.13 12.54 -1.29
C ILE A 170 -4.39 13.84 -0.94
N PRO A 171 -3.06 13.98 -1.20
CA PRO A 171 -2.39 15.27 -1.08
C PRO A 171 -3.04 16.36 -1.95
N TYR A 172 -3.51 16.04 -3.16
CA TYR A 172 -4.20 17.00 -4.03
C TYR A 172 -5.46 17.58 -3.39
N LEU A 173 -6.36 16.73 -2.87
CA LEU A 173 -7.58 17.15 -2.19
C LEU A 173 -7.27 17.99 -0.95
N LEU A 174 -6.35 17.51 -0.10
CA LEU A 174 -5.99 18.17 1.15
C LEU A 174 -5.32 19.54 0.91
N ILE A 175 -4.39 19.64 -0.04
CA ILE A 175 -3.72 20.91 -0.36
C ILE A 175 -4.74 21.91 -0.92
N SER A 176 -5.67 21.45 -1.76
CA SER A 176 -6.67 22.32 -2.38
C SER A 176 -7.62 22.95 -1.37
N LYS A 177 -7.93 22.24 -0.27
CA LYS A 177 -8.81 22.75 0.81
C LYS A 177 -8.04 23.48 1.93
N TYR A 178 -6.88 22.97 2.33
CA TYR A 178 -6.23 23.37 3.58
C TYR A 178 -4.84 23.96 3.45
N GLY A 179 -4.22 23.88 2.26
CA GLY A 179 -2.82 24.21 2.05
C GLY A 179 -1.85 23.16 2.60
N ALA A 180 -0.57 23.28 2.21
CA ALA A 180 0.46 22.27 2.51
C ALA A 180 1.02 22.33 3.95
N ASN A 181 0.79 23.41 4.68
CA ASN A 181 1.37 23.65 6.02
C ASN A 181 0.77 22.74 7.11
N LYS A 182 -0.43 22.19 6.88
CA LYS A 182 -1.11 21.25 7.77
C LYS A 182 -0.82 19.78 7.45
N ILE A 183 -0.02 19.53 6.41
CA ILE A 183 0.14 18.21 5.82
C ILE A 183 1.58 17.74 5.98
N TYR A 184 1.73 16.48 6.38
CA TYR A 184 3.00 15.81 6.52
C TYR A 184 2.94 14.52 5.73
N VAL A 185 3.96 14.26 4.92
CA VAL A 185 3.98 13.10 4.01
C VAL A 185 5.21 12.25 4.25
N ARG A 186 5.09 10.96 3.96
CA ARG A 186 6.21 10.05 3.87
C ARG A 186 6.81 10.10 2.47
N LEU A 187 8.11 10.34 2.40
CA LEU A 187 8.94 10.13 1.23
C LEU A 187 9.47 8.69 1.24
N ASN A 188 9.72 8.13 0.06
CA ASN A 188 10.54 6.94 -0.04
C ASN A 188 12.00 7.33 0.26
N PRO A 189 12.62 6.80 1.34
CA PRO A 189 13.96 7.21 1.74
C PRO A 189 15.07 6.79 0.77
N TYR A 190 14.76 5.92 -0.19
CA TYR A 190 15.71 5.37 -1.16
C TYR A 190 15.58 5.96 -2.57
N ASP A 191 14.53 6.75 -2.82
CA ASP A 191 14.22 7.30 -4.15
C ASP A 191 14.60 8.78 -4.23
N VAL A 192 15.78 9.05 -4.79
CA VAL A 192 16.28 10.39 -5.10
C VAL A 192 16.81 10.42 -6.53
N PHE A 193 16.26 11.33 -7.35
CA PHE A 193 16.57 11.40 -8.77
C PHE A 193 17.10 12.78 -9.15
N ASP A 194 18.11 12.82 -10.02
CA ASP A 194 18.61 14.08 -10.61
C ASP A 194 17.68 14.60 -11.73
N LYS A 195 16.85 13.74 -12.31
CA LYS A 195 15.88 14.08 -13.35
C LYS A 195 14.49 13.63 -12.92
N HIS A 196 13.46 14.31 -13.43
CA HIS A 196 12.08 13.93 -13.18
C HIS A 196 11.87 12.49 -13.65
N PRO A 197 11.47 11.54 -12.78
CA PRO A 197 11.21 10.19 -13.19
C PRO A 197 9.99 10.17 -14.14
N GLY A 198 10.01 9.30 -15.16
CA GLY A 198 8.86 9.17 -16.05
C GLY A 198 7.62 8.71 -15.29
N PHE A 199 6.43 9.18 -15.71
CA PHE A 199 5.17 8.66 -15.18
C PHE A 199 4.91 7.26 -15.78
N PRO A 200 4.56 6.25 -14.97
CA PRO A 200 4.03 5.02 -15.52
C PRO A 200 2.68 5.34 -16.20
N ILE A 201 2.60 5.10 -17.50
CA ILE A 201 1.34 5.12 -18.24
C ILE A 201 0.75 3.72 -18.06
N GLU A 202 -0.42 3.65 -17.44
CA GLU A 202 -1.24 2.44 -17.40
C GLU A 202 -2.57 2.78 -18.06
N GLU A 203 -3.05 1.86 -18.89
CA GLU A 203 -4.36 1.94 -19.53
C GLU A 203 -5.39 1.38 -18.54
N ASP A 204 -6.40 2.17 -18.22
CA ASP A 204 -7.50 1.76 -17.37
C ASP A 204 -8.83 1.90 -18.12
N LEU A 205 -9.72 0.93 -17.96
CA LEU A 205 -10.91 0.74 -18.79
C LEU A 205 -12.15 1.13 -17.98
N LEU A 206 -12.55 2.41 -18.08
CA LEU A 206 -13.70 2.96 -17.36
C LEU A 206 -15.04 2.48 -17.93
N LYS A 207 -15.87 1.86 -17.10
CA LYS A 207 -17.31 1.63 -17.34
C LYS A 207 -18.14 2.54 -16.42
N PRO A 208 -18.94 3.49 -16.94
CA PRO A 208 -19.71 4.39 -16.08
C PRO A 208 -20.93 3.69 -15.43
N PRO A 209 -21.31 4.07 -14.18
CA PRO A 209 -22.46 3.48 -13.47
C PRO A 209 -23.83 4.05 -13.92
N ASN A 210 -24.90 3.28 -13.62
CA ASN A 210 -26.32 3.58 -13.91
C ASN A 210 -26.96 4.49 -12.81
N PRO A 211 -27.55 5.65 -13.15
CA PRO A 211 -27.92 6.70 -12.16
C PRO A 211 -29.26 6.57 -11.42
N TYR A 212 -29.99 5.44 -11.49
CA TYR A 212 -31.41 5.39 -11.07
C TYR A 212 -31.77 4.57 -9.81
N TRP A 213 -30.85 4.28 -8.89
CA TRP A 213 -31.12 3.28 -7.82
C TRP A 213 -31.50 3.83 -6.43
N ILE A 214 -31.56 5.15 -6.22
CA ILE A 214 -31.73 5.74 -4.87
C ILE A 214 -33.18 6.03 -4.45
N GLU A 215 -34.18 5.61 -5.22
CA GLU A 215 -35.49 6.27 -5.17
C GLU A 215 -36.40 5.94 -3.98
N THR A 216 -36.24 4.86 -3.19
CA THR A 216 -37.17 4.61 -2.07
C THR A 216 -36.60 3.81 -0.89
N ILE A 217 -36.16 4.51 0.17
CA ILE A 217 -35.74 3.95 1.46
C ILE A 217 -36.92 3.99 2.47
N LYS A 218 -37.12 2.90 3.24
CA LYS A 218 -37.92 2.91 4.48
C LYS A 218 -37.23 2.02 5.53
N ILE A 219 -37.05 2.52 6.77
CA ILE A 219 -37.07 1.80 8.07
C ILE A 219 -36.85 2.80 9.24
N TYR A 220 -37.31 2.43 10.45
CA TYR A 220 -37.72 3.27 11.60
C TYR A 220 -36.83 3.17 12.88
N PRO A 221 -37.03 4.03 13.91
CA PRO A 221 -36.11 4.28 15.04
C PRO A 221 -35.89 3.16 16.10
N ASN A 222 -34.73 3.20 16.78
CA ASN A 222 -34.24 2.44 17.96
C ASN A 222 -33.29 1.23 17.73
N GLN A 223 -32.21 1.37 16.94
CA GLN A 223 -31.14 0.37 16.84
C GLN A 223 -29.72 0.98 17.00
N ASN A 224 -28.75 0.19 17.51
CA ASN A 224 -27.32 0.51 17.66
C ASN A 224 -26.46 -0.32 16.67
N GLU A 225 -25.34 0.21 16.13
CA GLU A 225 -24.57 -0.46 15.06
C GLU A 225 -23.02 -0.29 15.13
N GLY A 226 -22.31 -1.29 14.60
CA GLY A 226 -20.92 -1.33 14.16
C GLY A 226 -20.81 -2.40 13.06
N CYS A 227 -19.87 -2.30 12.11
CA CYS A 227 -19.84 -3.17 10.93
C CYS A 227 -18.45 -3.70 10.60
N GLU A 228 -18.41 -4.95 10.16
CA GLU A 228 -17.28 -5.59 9.51
C GLU A 228 -17.80 -6.08 8.15
N PHE A 229 -17.20 -5.57 7.07
CA PHE A 229 -17.54 -6.01 5.72
C PHE A 229 -16.48 -7.03 5.29
N ILE A 230 -16.93 -8.24 4.96
CA ILE A 230 -16.10 -9.35 4.52
C ILE A 230 -16.48 -9.64 3.07
N ILE A 231 -15.50 -9.80 2.18
CA ILE A 231 -15.76 -10.43 0.89
C ILE A 231 -15.66 -11.95 1.11
N PRO A 232 -16.77 -12.70 1.10
CA PRO A 232 -16.69 -14.15 1.25
C PRO A 232 -15.97 -14.75 0.03
N PRO A 233 -15.36 -15.94 0.14
CA PRO A 233 -14.86 -16.65 -1.03
C PRO A 233 -16.02 -16.97 -1.99
N ILE A 234 -16.06 -16.26 -3.12
CA ILE A 234 -17.05 -16.45 -4.19
C ILE A 234 -16.47 -17.43 -5.20
N SER A 235 -17.19 -18.51 -5.55
CA SER A 235 -16.76 -19.42 -6.61
C SER A 235 -17.14 -18.87 -7.98
N ASN A 236 -16.51 -19.35 -9.06
CA ASN A 236 -16.88 -18.95 -10.43
C ASN A 236 -18.36 -19.24 -10.76
N GLU A 237 -18.97 -20.19 -10.06
CA GLU A 237 -20.36 -20.60 -10.24
C GLU A 237 -21.35 -19.62 -9.58
N ASP A 238 -20.87 -18.78 -8.65
CA ASP A 238 -21.67 -17.81 -7.90
C ASP A 238 -21.74 -16.42 -8.59
N ILE A 239 -21.05 -16.23 -9.72
CA ILE A 239 -21.02 -14.95 -10.44
C ILE A 239 -22.31 -14.77 -11.25
N GLY A 240 -23.30 -14.09 -10.67
CA GLY A 240 -24.59 -13.82 -11.32
C GLY A 240 -24.71 -12.41 -11.93
N ASN A 241 -23.89 -11.46 -11.49
CA ASN A 241 -23.97 -10.05 -11.92
C ASN A 241 -22.61 -9.33 -11.80
N GLU A 242 -22.58 -8.05 -12.19
CA GLU A 242 -21.36 -7.22 -12.16
C GLU A 242 -20.81 -7.01 -10.74
N LYS A 243 -21.67 -6.86 -9.72
CA LYS A 243 -21.24 -6.72 -8.32
C LYS A 243 -20.54 -7.99 -7.85
N ASP A 244 -21.06 -9.17 -8.20
CA ASP A 244 -20.45 -10.46 -7.87
C ASP A 244 -19.12 -10.64 -8.61
N GLN A 245 -19.03 -10.20 -9.87
CA GLN A 245 -17.79 -10.21 -10.63
C GLN A 245 -16.72 -9.31 -10.01
N ARG A 246 -17.09 -8.09 -9.56
CA ARG A 246 -16.17 -7.19 -8.85
C ARG A 246 -15.73 -7.78 -7.52
N LYS A 247 -16.65 -8.36 -6.73
CA LYS A 247 -16.32 -9.06 -5.48
C LYS A 247 -15.34 -10.21 -5.71
N TYR A 248 -15.58 -11.02 -6.74
CA TYR A 248 -14.66 -12.08 -7.15
C TYR A 248 -13.27 -11.53 -7.47
N TRP A 249 -13.19 -10.46 -8.27
CA TRP A 249 -11.91 -9.81 -8.61
C TRP A 249 -11.19 -9.24 -7.40
N GLU A 250 -11.90 -8.53 -6.51
CA GLU A 250 -11.31 -7.97 -5.30
C GLU A 250 -10.76 -9.05 -4.36
N TYR A 251 -11.49 -10.16 -4.20
CA TYR A 251 -11.08 -11.26 -3.33
C TYR A 251 -9.91 -12.07 -3.91
N HIS A 252 -10.07 -12.57 -5.15
CA HIS A 252 -9.14 -13.53 -5.75
C HIS A 252 -7.96 -12.88 -6.45
N ILE A 253 -8.15 -11.69 -7.05
CA ILE A 253 -7.09 -11.00 -7.81
C ILE A 253 -6.42 -9.93 -6.96
N LYS A 254 -7.19 -9.07 -6.29
CA LYS A 254 -6.61 -8.02 -5.44
C LYS A 254 -6.25 -8.51 -4.02
N GLY A 255 -6.67 -9.72 -3.63
CA GLY A 255 -6.34 -10.28 -2.31
C GLY A 255 -7.05 -9.62 -1.13
N ILE A 256 -8.09 -8.83 -1.37
CA ILE A 256 -8.81 -8.08 -0.34
C ILE A 256 -9.65 -9.06 0.50
N ARG A 257 -9.66 -8.86 1.82
CA ARG A 257 -10.38 -9.74 2.76
C ARG A 257 -11.49 -9.02 3.49
N SER A 258 -11.18 -7.88 4.12
CA SER A 258 -12.15 -7.19 4.97
C SER A 258 -11.83 -5.71 5.16
N LEU A 259 -12.87 -4.91 5.42
CA LEU A 259 -12.78 -3.55 5.95
C LEU A 259 -13.40 -3.54 7.34
N GLN A 260 -12.61 -3.14 8.35
CA GLN A 260 -13.04 -3.08 9.74
C GLN A 260 -13.05 -1.63 10.22
N VAL A 261 -14.15 -1.19 10.83
CA VAL A 261 -14.32 0.18 11.32
C VAL A 261 -14.66 0.18 12.80
N THR A 262 -13.97 0.99 13.58
CA THR A 262 -14.19 1.13 15.02
C THR A 262 -14.08 2.60 15.44
N ALA A 263 -14.99 3.04 16.31
CA ALA A 263 -14.98 4.38 16.89
C ALA A 263 -15.21 4.27 18.40
N ASN A 264 -14.44 5.01 19.17
CA ASN A 264 -14.51 5.04 20.63
C ASN A 264 -14.39 6.48 21.12
N ARG A 265 -15.27 6.88 22.04
CA ARG A 265 -15.12 8.13 22.78
C ARG A 265 -14.59 7.83 24.17
N LYS A 266 -13.36 8.25 24.45
CA LYS A 266 -12.78 8.16 25.80
C LYS A 266 -13.36 9.30 26.65
N SER A 267 -13.93 8.98 27.80
CA SER A 267 -14.42 9.99 28.75
C SER A 267 -13.24 10.82 29.24
N GLY A 268 -13.29 12.13 29.01
CA GLY A 268 -12.62 13.07 29.90
C GLY A 268 -13.38 13.12 31.22
N GLY A 269 -12.82 13.72 32.27
CA GLY A 269 -13.47 13.80 33.58
C GLY A 269 -14.85 14.50 33.53
N LEU A 270 -15.45 14.73 34.71
CA LEU A 270 -16.81 15.29 34.89
C LEU A 270 -17.17 16.56 34.08
N ASN A 271 -16.20 17.26 33.47
CA ASN A 271 -16.38 18.50 32.71
C ASN A 271 -15.74 18.48 31.30
N ASP A 272 -15.39 17.31 30.76
CA ASP A 272 -14.73 17.19 29.46
C ASP A 272 -15.61 16.37 28.50
N SER A 273 -15.87 16.93 27.31
CA SER A 273 -16.68 16.34 26.25
C SER A 273 -16.14 14.98 25.76
N GLY A 274 -14.93 14.62 26.17
CA GLY A 274 -14.28 13.36 25.84
C GLY A 274 -13.68 13.39 24.43
N HIS A 275 -12.78 12.46 24.19
CA HIS A 275 -11.98 12.39 22.97
C HIS A 275 -12.52 11.28 22.06
N LEU A 276 -13.02 11.65 20.88
CA LEU A 276 -13.38 10.72 19.83
C LEU A 276 -12.12 10.22 19.14
N SER A 277 -12.00 8.90 19.04
CA SER A 277 -10.94 8.23 18.30
C SER A 277 -11.58 7.18 17.39
N MET A 278 -11.26 7.22 16.11
CA MET A 278 -11.78 6.28 15.12
C MET A 278 -10.63 5.66 14.34
N SER A 279 -10.82 4.40 13.94
CA SER A 279 -9.87 3.65 13.14
C SER A 279 -10.61 2.80 12.11
N LEU A 280 -10.12 2.83 10.88
CA LEU A 280 -10.60 2.01 9.77
C LEU A 280 -9.40 1.22 9.26
N GLU A 281 -9.54 -0.08 9.03
CA GLU A 281 -8.46 -0.91 8.48
C GLU A 281 -8.98 -1.87 7.40
N GLU A 282 -8.43 -1.75 6.19
CA GLU A 282 -8.63 -2.73 5.11
C GLU A 282 -7.49 -3.75 5.12
N LEU A 283 -7.83 -5.04 5.21
CA LEU A 283 -6.89 -6.15 5.17
C LEU A 283 -6.80 -6.73 3.76
N THR A 284 -5.58 -6.84 3.24
CA THR A 284 -5.27 -7.34 1.89
C THR A 284 -4.03 -8.22 1.92
N PHE A 285 -4.08 -9.40 1.29
CA PHE A 285 -2.88 -10.20 1.06
C PHE A 285 -2.07 -9.66 -0.12
N THR A 286 -0.75 -9.62 0.03
CA THR A 286 0.14 -9.38 -1.10
C THR A 286 0.43 -10.70 -1.79
N ASN A 287 -0.12 -10.90 -2.98
CA ASN A 287 0.12 -12.05 -3.85
C ASN A 287 -0.54 -13.36 -3.39
N ASN A 288 -0.49 -14.35 -4.27
CA ASN A 288 -1.14 -15.66 -4.11
C ASN A 288 -0.56 -16.53 -2.97
N ASN A 289 0.61 -16.18 -2.44
CA ASN A 289 1.32 -17.02 -1.47
C ASN A 289 0.95 -16.72 -0.01
N GLU A 290 0.05 -15.76 0.23
CA GLU A 290 -0.50 -15.41 1.56
C GLU A 290 0.56 -15.21 2.66
N ASP A 291 1.79 -14.86 2.26
CA ASP A 291 2.96 -14.78 3.14
C ASP A 291 3.08 -13.44 3.87
N MET A 292 2.23 -12.49 3.50
CA MET A 292 2.20 -11.14 4.03
C MET A 292 0.80 -10.54 3.90
N LEU A 293 0.31 -10.00 5.02
CA LEU A 293 -0.96 -9.30 5.10
C LEU A 293 -0.69 -7.80 5.31
N ILE A 294 -1.31 -6.97 4.49
CA ILE A 294 -1.28 -5.51 4.58
C ILE A 294 -2.59 -5.03 5.20
N GLY A 295 -2.48 -4.21 6.24
CA GLY A 295 -3.56 -3.37 6.74
C GLY A 295 -3.38 -1.92 6.27
N ARG A 296 -4.25 -1.44 5.39
CA ARG A 296 -4.35 0.01 5.11
C ARG A 296 -5.17 0.61 6.22
N MET A 297 -4.57 1.49 7.03
CA MET A 297 -5.21 2.03 8.23
C MET A 297 -5.44 3.53 8.10
N ILE A 298 -6.68 3.96 8.30
CA ILE A 298 -7.03 5.36 8.59
C ILE A 298 -7.23 5.47 10.10
N HIS A 299 -6.56 6.43 10.73
CA HIS A 299 -6.77 6.79 12.12
C HIS A 299 -7.14 8.26 12.20
N LEU A 300 -8.13 8.61 13.01
CA LEU A 300 -8.53 10.00 13.19
C LEU A 300 -9.01 10.24 14.62
N ASP A 301 -8.77 11.46 15.08
CA ASP A 301 -9.10 11.89 16.43
C ASP A 301 -9.77 13.27 16.41
N SER A 302 -10.76 13.47 17.27
CA SER A 302 -11.42 14.76 17.49
C SER A 302 -11.76 14.96 18.97
N ILE A 303 -11.73 16.22 19.41
CA ILE A 303 -12.16 16.64 20.75
C ILE A 303 -13.53 17.33 20.72
N ASP A 304 -14.17 17.42 19.56
CA ASP A 304 -15.45 18.12 19.44
C ASP A 304 -16.53 17.44 20.29
N PRO A 305 -17.50 18.22 20.80
CA PRO A 305 -18.56 17.70 21.66
C PRO A 305 -19.42 16.61 21.02
N ILE A 306 -20.08 15.83 21.88
CA ILE A 306 -21.14 14.90 21.44
C ILE A 306 -22.29 15.73 20.84
N GLY A 307 -22.78 15.31 19.67
CA GLY A 307 -23.88 15.97 18.96
C GLY A 307 -23.44 16.98 17.91
N THR A 308 -22.15 17.29 17.79
CA THR A 308 -21.62 18.08 16.66
C THR A 308 -21.95 17.39 15.33
N HIS A 309 -22.44 18.16 14.37
CA HIS A 309 -22.80 17.64 13.06
C HIS A 309 -21.56 17.14 12.29
N PHE A 310 -21.68 16.05 11.54
CA PHE A 310 -20.55 15.42 10.82
C PHE A 310 -19.74 16.41 9.97
N ASN A 311 -20.41 17.29 9.23
CA ASN A 311 -19.77 18.32 8.39
C ASN A 311 -19.12 19.47 9.19
N GLU A 312 -19.34 19.53 10.50
CA GLU A 312 -18.81 20.58 11.39
C GLU A 312 -17.74 20.04 12.33
N VAL A 313 -17.54 18.71 12.38
CA VAL A 313 -16.50 18.11 13.22
C VAL A 313 -15.13 18.42 12.62
N ASN A 314 -14.30 19.08 13.41
CA ASN A 314 -12.90 19.29 13.14
C ASN A 314 -12.07 18.16 13.76
N LEU A 315 -11.25 17.52 12.92
CA LEU A 315 -10.29 16.52 13.34
C LEU A 315 -9.05 17.20 13.85
N ASN A 316 -8.58 16.80 15.04
CA ASN A 316 -7.25 17.17 15.51
C ASN A 316 -6.21 16.68 14.51
N HIS A 317 -6.40 15.45 14.04
CA HIS A 317 -5.64 14.89 12.93
C HIS A 317 -6.34 13.70 12.28
N LEU A 318 -5.91 13.43 11.05
CA LEU A 318 -6.11 12.18 10.34
C LEU A 318 -4.75 11.65 9.90
N ASP A 319 -4.44 10.41 10.26
CA ASP A 319 -3.24 9.68 9.87
C ASP A 319 -3.64 8.54 8.92
N LEU A 320 -2.95 8.41 7.79
CA LEU A 320 -2.96 7.19 6.98
C LEU A 320 -1.71 6.39 7.28
N ALA A 321 -1.84 5.10 7.48
CA ALA A 321 -0.73 4.20 7.77
C ALA A 321 -0.87 2.86 7.04
N ILE A 322 0.26 2.20 6.86
CA ILE A 322 0.33 0.81 6.43
C ILE A 322 0.81 -0.02 7.62
N ASN A 323 0.01 -1.01 7.97
CA ASN A 323 0.34 -2.09 8.89
C ASN A 323 0.76 -3.31 8.06
N VAL A 324 1.87 -3.94 8.40
CA VAL A 324 2.35 -5.17 7.77
C VAL A 324 2.39 -6.26 8.82
N TYR A 325 1.78 -7.40 8.52
CA TYR A 325 1.76 -8.60 9.36
C TYR A 325 2.47 -9.74 8.62
N VAL A 326 3.37 -10.44 9.31
CA VAL A 326 4.14 -11.58 8.76
C VAL A 326 4.12 -12.76 9.71
N GLY A 327 4.21 -13.98 9.17
CA GLY A 327 4.25 -15.21 9.97
C GLY A 327 2.99 -15.37 10.83
N GLU A 328 3.16 -15.71 12.11
CA GLU A 328 2.05 -15.94 13.05
C GLU A 328 1.17 -14.70 13.29
N ASP A 329 1.70 -13.49 13.07
CA ASP A 329 0.94 -12.25 13.23
C ASP A 329 -0.21 -12.15 12.23
N ILE A 330 -0.09 -12.79 11.05
CA ILE A 330 -1.15 -12.84 10.03
C ILE A 330 -2.37 -13.56 10.61
N LYS A 331 -2.17 -14.78 11.10
CA LYS A 331 -3.25 -15.60 11.64
C LYS A 331 -3.89 -14.93 12.84
N GLN A 332 -3.08 -14.42 13.76
CA GLN A 332 -3.59 -13.70 14.92
C GLN A 332 -4.39 -12.44 14.52
N ARG A 333 -3.96 -11.71 13.48
CA ARG A 333 -4.68 -10.53 13.02
C ARG A 333 -6.01 -10.90 12.38
N LEU A 334 -6.09 -11.99 11.63
CA LEU A 334 -7.34 -12.47 11.01
C LEU A 334 -8.32 -13.06 12.04
N ASP A 335 -7.81 -13.68 13.11
CA ASP A 335 -8.63 -14.21 14.21
C ASP A 335 -9.18 -13.10 15.15
N ASN A 336 -8.67 -11.87 15.00
CA ASN A 336 -9.06 -10.71 15.79
C ASN A 336 -9.82 -9.68 14.93
N SER A 337 -10.80 -8.98 15.51
CA SER A 337 -11.54 -7.92 14.81
C SER A 337 -11.53 -6.62 15.60
N LEU A 338 -11.24 -5.51 14.91
CA LEU A 338 -11.27 -4.14 15.48
C LEU A 338 -12.67 -3.77 15.99
N SER A 339 -13.71 -4.37 15.41
CA SER A 339 -15.11 -4.13 15.75
C SER A 339 -15.45 -4.55 17.19
N ASN A 340 -14.69 -5.48 17.77
CA ASN A 340 -14.90 -5.98 19.13
C ASN A 340 -14.40 -4.99 20.22
N GLY A 341 -13.84 -3.84 19.84
CA GLY A 341 -13.35 -2.81 20.77
C GLY A 341 -12.16 -3.24 21.64
N LYS A 342 -11.60 -4.42 21.39
CA LYS A 342 -10.42 -4.96 22.08
C LYS A 342 -9.15 -4.59 21.31
N LYS A 343 -8.03 -4.55 22.03
CA LYS A 343 -6.71 -4.41 21.40
C LYS A 343 -6.51 -5.56 20.42
N VAL A 344 -6.35 -5.24 19.15
CA VAL A 344 -6.00 -6.21 18.09
C VAL A 344 -4.50 -6.49 18.10
N THR A 345 -4.09 -7.53 17.37
CA THR A 345 -2.68 -7.89 17.12
C THR A 345 -1.90 -6.67 16.64
N ASN A 346 -0.74 -6.42 17.25
CA ASN A 346 0.15 -5.36 16.78
C ASN A 346 0.69 -5.75 15.39
N ALA A 347 0.81 -4.78 14.49
CA ALA A 347 1.50 -5.01 13.23
C ALA A 347 2.99 -5.31 13.47
N SER A 348 3.57 -6.20 12.66
CA SER A 348 5.01 -6.47 12.66
C SER A 348 5.78 -5.20 12.25
N PHE A 349 5.21 -4.41 11.34
CA PHE A 349 5.66 -3.06 10.98
C PHE A 349 4.45 -2.14 10.84
N ARG A 350 4.54 -0.91 11.36
CA ARG A 350 3.56 0.14 11.12
C ARG A 350 4.28 1.39 10.65
N THR A 351 3.75 2.01 9.61
CA THR A 351 4.37 3.22 9.03
C THR A 351 3.30 4.17 8.54
N HIS A 352 3.37 5.43 8.98
CA HIS A 352 2.50 6.51 8.55
C HIS A 352 2.91 6.99 7.16
N LEU A 353 1.93 7.18 6.28
CA LEU A 353 2.09 7.66 4.91
C LEU A 353 1.82 9.16 4.80
N ILE A 354 0.79 9.62 5.48
CA ILE A 354 0.41 11.03 5.54
C ILE A 354 -0.27 11.31 6.86
N ARG A 355 -0.09 12.53 7.35
CA ARG A 355 -0.85 13.12 8.44
C ARG A 355 -1.38 14.47 7.99
N ALA A 356 -2.65 14.73 8.27
CA ALA A 356 -3.28 16.02 8.10
C ALA A 356 -3.83 16.49 9.45
N ASP A 357 -3.41 17.67 9.91
CA ASP A 357 -3.88 18.26 11.16
C ASP A 357 -4.98 19.31 10.88
N ASN A 358 -6.00 19.39 11.75
CA ASN A 358 -7.08 20.39 11.68
C ASN A 358 -7.79 20.43 10.32
N ILE A 359 -8.37 19.29 9.95
CA ILE A 359 -9.20 19.10 8.75
C ILE A 359 -10.63 18.69 9.15
N GLU A 360 -11.59 18.86 8.25
CA GLU A 360 -12.97 18.45 8.50
C GLU A 360 -13.12 16.92 8.48
N PHE A 361 -14.00 16.39 9.32
CA PHE A 361 -14.31 14.95 9.33
C PHE A 361 -14.90 14.52 7.98
N SER A 362 -15.69 15.39 7.34
CA SER A 362 -16.33 15.14 6.04
C SER A 362 -15.38 14.64 4.95
N ASP A 363 -14.11 15.06 4.98
CA ASP A 363 -13.08 14.61 4.03
C ASP A 363 -12.75 13.12 4.14
N LEU A 364 -13.12 12.46 5.23
CA LEU A 364 -12.88 11.03 5.44
C LEU A 364 -13.41 10.19 4.27
N LEU A 365 -14.56 10.56 3.70
CA LEU A 365 -15.20 9.78 2.64
C LEU A 365 -14.37 9.81 1.35
N ASP A 366 -13.95 11.00 0.91
CA ASP A 366 -13.10 11.18 -0.27
C ASP A 366 -11.72 10.53 -0.05
N ILE A 367 -11.15 10.68 1.16
CA ILE A 367 -9.87 10.08 1.52
C ILE A 367 -9.96 8.55 1.49
N ALA A 368 -11.02 7.96 2.06
CA ALA A 368 -11.22 6.52 2.09
C ALA A 368 -11.35 5.93 0.68
N GLN A 369 -12.08 6.59 -0.22
CA GLN A 369 -12.23 6.17 -1.62
C GLN A 369 -10.90 6.15 -2.38
N HIS A 370 -9.98 7.06 -2.08
CA HIS A 370 -8.66 7.10 -2.73
C HIS A 370 -7.57 6.33 -1.99
N PHE A 371 -7.84 5.87 -0.76
CA PHE A 371 -6.84 5.17 0.05
C PHE A 371 -7.02 3.66 0.08
N PHE A 372 -8.26 3.18 0.23
CA PHE A 372 -8.56 1.76 0.23
C PHE A 372 -8.59 1.20 -1.19
N LEU A 373 -8.32 -0.10 -1.34
CA LEU A 373 -8.33 -0.76 -2.65
C LEU A 373 -9.71 -1.25 -3.07
N SER A 374 -10.57 -1.53 -2.09
CA SER A 374 -11.92 -2.04 -2.31
C SER A 374 -12.88 -0.89 -2.56
N GLU A 375 -13.45 -0.86 -3.76
CA GLU A 375 -14.58 0.03 -4.03
C GLU A 375 -15.82 -0.48 -3.31
N ILE A 376 -15.99 -1.82 -3.28
CA ILE A 376 -17.20 -2.47 -2.77
C ILE A 376 -17.33 -2.30 -1.26
N LEU A 377 -16.27 -2.60 -0.50
CA LEU A 377 -16.31 -2.52 0.96
C LEU A 377 -16.44 -1.07 1.44
N VAL A 378 -15.79 -0.14 0.75
CA VAL A 378 -15.93 1.30 1.02
C VAL A 378 -17.36 1.76 0.72
N GLN A 379 -17.92 1.37 -0.43
CA GLN A 379 -19.30 1.71 -0.77
C GLN A 379 -20.29 1.12 0.22
N GLU A 380 -20.18 -0.17 0.57
CA GLU A 380 -21.06 -0.82 1.54
C GLU A 380 -20.94 -0.15 2.93
N TRP A 381 -19.74 0.27 3.33
CA TRP A 381 -19.52 1.05 4.55
C TRP A 381 -20.20 2.42 4.52
N ILE A 382 -20.02 3.18 3.43
CA ILE A 382 -20.63 4.50 3.26
C ILE A 382 -22.16 4.39 3.26
N GLU A 383 -22.70 3.47 2.45
CA GLU A 383 -24.13 3.19 2.37
C GLU A 383 -24.72 2.74 3.70
N TYR A 384 -23.95 2.10 4.57
CA TYR A 384 -24.42 1.65 5.87
C TYR A 384 -24.39 2.76 6.92
N GLN A 385 -23.24 3.43 7.09
CA GLN A 385 -23.01 4.37 8.18
C GLN A 385 -23.43 5.82 7.88
N PHE A 386 -23.52 6.21 6.61
CA PHE A 386 -23.73 7.61 6.20
C PHE A 386 -25.01 7.84 5.39
N LYS A 387 -26.05 7.01 5.61
CA LYS A 387 -27.37 7.16 4.97
C LYS A 387 -28.05 8.52 5.15
N PHE A 388 -27.52 9.38 6.02
CA PHE A 388 -28.03 10.72 6.33
C PHE A 388 -27.35 11.85 5.52
N ILE A 389 -26.32 11.55 4.73
CA ILE A 389 -25.69 12.52 3.83
C ILE A 389 -26.50 12.53 2.53
N GLU A 390 -27.45 13.44 2.43
CA GLU A 390 -28.19 13.77 1.19
C GLU A 390 -27.46 14.84 0.35
#